data_AF-U5QLQ2-F1
#
_entry.id   AF-U5QLQ2-F1
#
_cell.length_a   1.000
_cell.length_b   1.000
_cell.length_c   1.000
_cell.angle_alpha   90.00
_cell.angle_beta   90.00
_cell.angle_gamma   90.00
#
_symmetry.space_group_name_H-M   'P 1'
#
loop_
_entity.id
_entity.type
_entity.pdbx_description
1 polymer ?
#
loop_
_entity_poly.entity_id
_entity_poly.type
_entity_poly.pdbx_seq_one_letter_code
_entity_poly.pdbx_strand_id
1 'polypeptide(L)'
;MNKGANGKLDLAPAATAGAVPLLDPARAPAISALEGLSDEQLIEGIHRQPAEASYLVAFYCRYQKLVGELLQNESNPAALAQRCWFAAFDVLIRQKRSERLPAAAWLGRLIAQTIIHRGSDSDLTGSCLPAPLAWYVMQSLDAMIPMARIALVLLEAESYSEEQLTRFYYERGLDLSAEAIRELCRDAQKQLITGIPATALVLFFGSAEEAAAPLAALPQLGLSRIQETRRFERWQTLQTAYRQELAETKPAVLPEEQLYKSPVAPEAAPVPRQRLQPLLGLVLVALGFAGLGALLYQVWWQATNHPQSPPVETSVASEPMLETDPVLAPAAPIPPKTAPAESTISQGSAAPVAQGRSSTSLPFVAGDRPNPYSHYIYVVVADPGRQNLAKLQRLQRDAFYRVIAGENYVQFGAYGTIQQAQYALSQLKNAGFNGELARS
;
A
#
# COMPACT_ATOMS: atom_id res chain seq x y z
N MET A 1 -16.03 -31.95 41.34
CA MET A 1 -15.34 -30.72 41.80
C MET A 1 -14.04 -30.61 41.03
N ASN A 2 -14.03 -29.88 39.92
CA ASN A 2 -12.83 -29.64 39.12
C ASN A 2 -12.60 -28.12 39.12
N LYS A 3 -11.54 -27.66 39.80
CA LYS A 3 -11.13 -26.26 39.81
C LYS A 3 -10.55 -25.95 38.44
N GLY A 4 -11.33 -25.31 37.58
CA GLY A 4 -10.87 -24.76 36.31
C GLY A 4 -9.80 -23.70 36.58
N ALA A 5 -8.60 -23.94 36.07
CA ALA A 5 -7.54 -22.95 36.02
C ALA A 5 -7.94 -21.86 35.03
N ASN A 6 -8.54 -20.78 35.53
CA ASN A 6 -8.63 -19.53 34.79
C ASN A 6 -7.20 -18.98 34.66
N GLY A 7 -6.50 -19.42 33.61
CA GLY A 7 -5.32 -18.75 33.08
C GLY A 7 -5.76 -17.39 32.58
N LYS A 8 -5.89 -16.43 33.50
CA LYS A 8 -6.00 -15.02 33.20
C LYS A 8 -4.76 -14.70 32.36
N LEU A 9 -4.93 -14.52 31.05
CA LEU A 9 -3.84 -13.92 30.28
C LEU A 9 -3.51 -12.62 31.00
N ASP A 10 -2.24 -12.47 31.37
CA ASP A 10 -1.66 -11.17 31.69
C ASP A 10 -1.66 -10.34 30.40
N LEU A 11 -2.86 -9.97 29.93
CA LEU A 11 -3.08 -8.86 29.05
C LEU A 11 -2.51 -7.67 29.81
N ALA A 12 -1.44 -7.09 29.28
CA ALA A 12 -0.83 -5.89 29.82
C ALA A 12 -1.95 -4.90 30.17
N PRO A 13 -1.89 -4.24 31.34
CA PRO A 13 -2.94 -3.32 31.75
C PRO A 13 -3.20 -2.34 30.62
N ALA A 14 -4.48 -2.22 30.21
CA ALA A 14 -4.92 -1.32 29.16
C ALA A 14 -4.24 0.04 29.40
N ALA A 15 -3.30 0.38 28.52
CA ALA A 15 -2.49 1.57 28.66
C ALA A 15 -3.46 2.75 28.79
N THR A 16 -3.46 3.39 29.97
CA THR A 16 -4.21 4.63 30.20
C THR A 16 -3.97 5.52 29.00
N ALA A 17 -5.06 5.98 28.36
CA ALA A 17 -5.06 6.78 27.15
C ALA A 17 -4.18 8.03 27.32
N GLY A 18 -2.88 7.83 27.15
CA GLY A 18 -1.86 8.86 27.26
C GLY A 18 -2.03 9.80 26.09
N ALA A 19 -1.82 11.09 26.33
CA ALA A 19 -1.72 12.07 25.27
C ALA A 19 -0.76 11.55 24.20
N VAL A 20 -1.20 11.64 22.94
CA VAL A 20 -0.39 11.23 21.80
C VAL A 20 0.96 11.93 21.88
N PRO A 21 2.09 11.21 21.72
CA PRO A 21 3.36 11.88 21.59
C PRO A 21 3.30 12.78 20.36
N LEU A 22 3.26 14.09 20.59
CA LEU A 22 3.52 15.06 19.55
C LEU A 22 4.92 14.76 19.01
N LEU A 23 5.10 14.83 17.69
CA LEU A 23 6.41 14.64 17.10
C LEU A 23 7.35 15.70 17.69
N ASP A 24 8.22 15.28 18.60
CA ASP A 24 9.18 16.16 19.25
C ASP A 24 10.37 16.29 18.31
N PRO A 25 10.59 17.46 17.68
CA PRO A 25 11.69 17.65 16.74
C PRO A 25 13.05 17.38 17.41
N ALA A 26 13.17 17.54 18.73
CA ALA A 26 14.39 17.21 19.46
C ALA A 26 14.67 15.70 19.53
N ARG A 27 13.65 14.85 19.36
CA ARG A 27 13.77 13.38 19.43
C ARG A 27 14.14 12.73 18.10
N ALA A 28 14.23 13.51 17.02
CA ALA A 28 14.42 12.98 15.68
C ALA A 28 15.64 13.59 14.99
N PRO A 29 16.88 13.28 15.44
CA PRO A 29 18.09 13.71 14.74
C PRO A 29 18.10 13.24 13.27
N ALA A 30 17.42 12.12 12.99
CA ALA A 30 17.18 11.62 11.64
C ALA A 30 16.36 12.60 10.76
N ILE A 31 15.43 13.38 11.33
CA ILE A 31 14.68 14.40 10.58
C ILE A 31 15.53 15.65 10.38
N SER A 32 16.26 16.09 11.40
CA SER A 32 17.14 17.27 11.31
C SER A 32 18.23 17.09 10.24
N ALA A 33 18.77 15.87 10.09
CA ALA A 33 19.72 15.56 9.02
C ALA A 33 19.15 15.74 7.60
N LEU A 34 17.81 15.74 7.45
CA LEU A 34 17.11 15.87 6.17
C LEU A 34 16.64 17.30 5.88
N GLU A 35 16.77 18.24 6.83
CA GLU A 35 16.28 19.61 6.68
C GLU A 35 16.95 20.37 5.51
N GLY A 36 18.22 20.06 5.23
CA GLY A 36 18.98 20.65 4.13
C GLY A 36 18.69 20.09 2.74
N LEU A 37 17.90 19.02 2.63
CA LEU A 37 17.58 18.41 1.33
C LEU A 37 16.56 19.23 0.55
N SER A 38 16.70 19.29 -0.78
CA SER A 38 15.67 19.85 -1.67
C SER A 38 14.40 19.00 -1.65
N ASP A 39 13.28 19.57 -2.10
CA ASP A 39 12.00 18.86 -2.15
C ASP A 39 12.08 17.64 -3.08
N GLU A 40 12.79 17.77 -4.19
CA GLU A 40 13.05 16.66 -5.11
C GLU A 40 13.88 15.55 -4.46
N GLN A 41 14.88 15.92 -3.67
CA GLN A 41 15.72 14.95 -2.94
C GLN A 41 14.93 14.21 -1.86
N LEU A 42 14.04 14.91 -1.13
CA LEU A 42 13.15 14.27 -0.17
C LEU A 42 12.20 13.29 -0.84
N ILE A 43 11.53 13.72 -1.92
CA ILE A 43 10.60 12.86 -2.69
C ILE A 43 11.33 11.65 -3.27
N GLU A 44 12.52 11.86 -3.85
CA GLU A 44 13.34 10.77 -4.35
C GLU A 44 13.75 9.80 -3.23
N GLY A 45 14.04 10.31 -2.03
CA GLY A 45 14.26 9.51 -0.83
C GLY A 45 13.06 8.63 -0.48
N ILE A 46 11.84 9.21 -0.47
CA ILE A 46 10.58 8.47 -0.25
C ILE A 46 10.41 7.34 -1.27
N HIS A 47 10.69 7.61 -2.55
CA HIS A 47 10.54 6.61 -3.61
C HIS A 47 11.60 5.50 -3.54
N ARG A 48 12.84 5.84 -3.20
CA ARG A 48 13.94 4.88 -3.09
C ARG A 48 13.83 4.00 -1.85
N GLN A 49 13.41 4.58 -0.73
CA GLN A 49 13.40 3.93 0.58
C GLN A 49 12.04 4.11 1.29
N PRO A 50 10.94 3.54 0.77
CA PRO A 50 9.62 3.69 1.38
C PRO A 50 9.50 3.05 2.78
N ALA A 51 10.40 2.12 3.10
CA ALA A 51 10.55 1.52 4.43
C ALA A 51 11.26 2.45 5.42
N GLU A 52 11.83 3.57 4.96
CA GLU A 52 12.43 4.58 5.82
C GLU A 52 11.45 5.76 5.99
N ALA A 53 10.74 5.78 7.10
CA ALA A 53 9.72 6.79 7.37
C ALA A 53 10.30 8.21 7.57
N SER A 54 11.62 8.34 7.78
CA SER A 54 12.31 9.61 8.01
C SER A 54 12.02 10.63 6.90
N TYR A 55 12.09 10.22 5.63
CA TYR A 55 11.82 11.09 4.49
C TYR A 55 10.36 11.54 4.43
N LEU A 56 9.41 10.64 4.68
CA LEU A 56 7.97 10.96 4.65
C LEU A 56 7.61 11.90 5.80
N VAL A 57 8.15 11.66 7.00
CA VAL A 57 7.93 12.50 8.17
C VAL A 57 8.58 13.87 7.98
N ALA A 58 9.81 13.94 7.45
CA ALA A 58 10.46 15.21 7.13
C ALA A 58 9.65 16.03 6.11
N PHE A 59 9.11 15.38 5.07
CA PHE A 59 8.21 16.01 4.10
C PHE A 59 6.94 16.57 4.77
N TYR A 60 6.31 15.77 5.64
CA TYR A 60 5.15 16.21 6.42
C TYR A 60 5.47 17.44 7.29
N CYS A 61 6.57 17.40 8.06
CA CYS A 61 6.99 18.50 8.93
C CYS A 61 7.24 19.81 8.16
N ARG A 62 7.83 19.72 6.96
CA ARG A 62 8.13 20.88 6.11
C ARG A 62 6.86 21.59 5.63
N TYR A 63 5.79 20.85 5.34
CA TYR A 63 4.60 21.39 4.69
C TYR A 63 3.34 21.43 5.56
N GLN A 64 3.34 20.88 6.78
CA GLN A 64 2.17 20.90 7.66
C GLN A 64 1.59 22.30 7.89
N LYS A 65 2.46 23.33 7.99
CA LYS A 65 2.01 24.72 8.17
C LYS A 65 1.27 25.23 6.95
N LEU A 66 1.79 24.99 5.75
CA LEU A 66 1.14 25.35 4.48
C LEU A 66 -0.22 24.67 4.35
N VAL A 67 -0.31 23.37 4.66
CA VAL A 67 -1.59 22.64 4.62
C VAL A 67 -2.58 23.23 5.63
N GLY A 68 -2.12 23.57 6.84
CA GLY A 68 -2.94 24.23 7.86
C GLY A 68 -3.50 25.58 7.39
N GLU A 69 -2.66 26.44 6.81
CA GLU A 69 -3.06 27.74 6.28
C GLU A 69 -4.08 27.62 5.14
N LEU A 70 -3.90 26.66 4.23
CA LEU A 70 -4.83 26.43 3.11
C LEU A 70 -6.19 25.91 3.57
N LEU A 71 -6.25 25.22 4.71
CA LEU A 71 -7.46 24.61 5.23
C LEU A 71 -8.13 25.41 6.36
N GLN A 72 -7.55 26.53 6.79
CA GLN A 72 -8.01 27.27 7.97
C GLN A 72 -9.47 27.75 7.92
N ASN A 73 -10.02 27.93 6.71
CA ASN A 73 -11.39 28.41 6.50
C ASN A 73 -12.41 27.27 6.37
N GLU A 74 -11.99 26.01 6.48
CA GLU A 74 -12.85 24.85 6.35
C GLU A 74 -13.55 24.53 7.68
N SER A 75 -14.74 23.93 7.61
CA SER A 75 -15.56 23.64 8.80
C SER A 75 -14.94 22.59 9.74
N ASN A 76 -14.09 21.71 9.20
CA ASN A 76 -13.34 20.72 9.97
C ASN A 76 -11.91 20.59 9.40
N PRO A 77 -11.03 21.56 9.72
CA PRO A 77 -9.72 21.66 9.10
C PRO A 77 -8.82 20.46 9.45
N ALA A 78 -8.93 19.92 10.67
CA ALA A 78 -8.11 18.80 11.13
C ALA A 78 -8.43 17.50 10.37
N ALA A 79 -9.71 17.11 10.27
CA ALA A 79 -10.10 15.90 9.54
C ALA A 79 -9.78 16.02 8.05
N LEU A 80 -9.96 17.21 7.47
CA LEU A 80 -9.63 17.46 6.07
C LEU A 80 -8.12 17.47 5.82
N ALA A 81 -7.31 18.02 6.73
CA ALA A 81 -5.86 17.96 6.66
C ALA A 81 -5.38 16.50 6.65
N GLN A 82 -5.93 15.68 7.54
CA GLN A 82 -5.64 14.24 7.59
C GLN A 82 -5.92 13.55 6.26
N ARG A 83 -7.08 13.83 5.65
CA ARG A 83 -7.46 13.30 4.33
C ARG A 83 -6.50 13.74 3.24
N CYS A 84 -6.13 15.02 3.22
CA CYS A 84 -5.18 15.55 2.25
C CYS A 84 -3.82 14.86 2.38
N TRP A 85 -3.36 14.63 3.62
CA TRP A 85 -2.11 13.92 3.87
C TRP A 85 -2.15 12.47 3.44
N PHE A 86 -3.24 11.75 3.72
CA PHE A 86 -3.39 10.36 3.28
C PHE A 86 -3.36 10.25 1.75
N ALA A 87 -4.08 11.14 1.06
CA ALA A 87 -4.05 11.21 -0.39
C ALA A 87 -2.63 11.55 -0.91
N ALA A 88 -1.92 12.48 -0.26
CA ALA A 88 -0.56 12.85 -0.64
C ALA A 88 0.41 11.66 -0.50
N PHE A 89 0.36 10.96 0.63
CA PHE A 89 1.22 9.81 0.90
C PHE A 89 0.92 8.64 -0.03
N ASP A 90 -0.34 8.38 -0.35
CA ASP A 90 -0.71 7.35 -1.32
C ASP A 90 -0.15 7.67 -2.72
N VAL A 91 -0.19 8.94 -3.16
CA VAL A 91 0.39 9.34 -4.44
C VAL A 91 1.91 9.20 -4.44
N LEU A 92 2.58 9.65 -3.38
CA LEU A 92 4.05 9.55 -3.26
C LEU A 92 4.50 8.09 -3.22
N ILE A 93 3.92 7.27 -2.35
CA ILE A 93 4.43 5.92 -2.09
C ILE A 93 3.92 4.90 -3.12
N ARG A 94 2.61 4.89 -3.41
CA ARG A 94 2.02 3.84 -4.26
C ARG A 94 2.15 4.16 -5.74
N GLN A 95 1.98 5.43 -6.12
CA GLN A 95 1.99 5.80 -7.53
C GLN A 95 3.39 6.14 -8.04
N LYS A 96 4.35 6.41 -7.13
CA LYS A 96 5.70 6.91 -7.46
C LYS A 96 5.65 8.06 -8.46
N ARG A 97 4.62 8.91 -8.31
CA ARG A 97 4.35 10.04 -9.19
C ARG A 97 4.50 11.30 -8.36
N SER A 98 5.60 12.01 -8.60
CA SER A 98 5.61 13.45 -8.40
C SER A 98 5.31 14.10 -9.75
N GLU A 99 4.27 14.93 -9.81
CA GLU A 99 4.16 15.85 -10.94
C GLU A 99 5.45 16.68 -11.02
N ARG A 100 5.88 17.12 -12.21
CA ARG A 100 7.06 18.01 -12.38
C ARG A 100 6.87 19.41 -11.77
N LEU A 101 5.92 19.55 -10.86
CA LEU A 101 5.62 20.78 -10.16
C LEU A 101 6.44 20.85 -8.88
N PRO A 102 6.76 22.07 -8.41
CA PRO A 102 7.22 22.27 -7.04
C PRO A 102 6.26 21.59 -6.05
N ALA A 103 6.81 20.91 -5.04
CA ALA A 103 6.02 20.10 -4.12
C ALA A 103 4.90 20.90 -3.41
N ALA A 104 5.13 22.17 -3.08
CA ALA A 104 4.08 23.06 -2.55
C ALA A 104 2.91 23.27 -3.53
N ALA A 105 3.20 23.48 -4.82
CA ALA A 105 2.18 23.68 -5.84
C ALA A 105 1.40 22.38 -6.13
N TRP A 106 2.10 21.25 -6.15
CA TRP A 106 1.48 19.93 -6.26
C TRP A 106 0.54 19.65 -5.07
N LEU A 107 1.01 19.89 -3.84
CA LEU A 107 0.21 19.68 -2.63
C LEU A 107 -1.02 20.59 -2.60
N GLY A 108 -0.89 21.86 -3.02
CA GLY A 108 -2.03 22.77 -3.17
C GLY A 108 -3.10 22.25 -4.14
N ARG A 109 -2.70 21.68 -5.29
CA ARG A 109 -3.64 21.05 -6.23
C ARG A 109 -4.32 19.82 -5.63
N LEU A 110 -3.56 18.98 -4.94
CA LEU A 110 -4.09 17.78 -4.30
C LEU A 110 -5.09 18.13 -3.19
N ILE A 111 -4.81 19.17 -2.40
CA ILE A 111 -5.75 19.70 -1.39
C ILE A 111 -7.03 20.20 -2.05
N ALA A 112 -6.92 21.03 -3.10
CA ALA A 112 -8.08 21.53 -3.83
C ALA A 112 -8.94 20.38 -4.38
N GLN A 113 -8.32 19.35 -4.95
CA GLN A 113 -9.02 18.14 -5.39
C GLN A 113 -9.69 17.41 -4.23
N THR A 114 -9.02 17.27 -3.09
CA THR A 114 -9.57 16.60 -1.90
C THR A 114 -10.78 17.35 -1.34
N ILE A 115 -10.75 18.69 -1.36
CA ILE A 115 -11.89 19.54 -0.98
C ILE A 115 -13.08 19.31 -1.91
N ILE A 116 -12.84 19.33 -3.23
CA ILE A 116 -13.89 19.14 -4.25
C ILE A 116 -14.53 17.75 -4.13
N HIS A 117 -13.72 16.71 -3.89
CA HIS A 117 -14.18 15.32 -3.78
C HIS A 117 -14.54 14.91 -2.36
N ARG A 118 -14.70 15.86 -1.43
CA ARG A 118 -15.27 15.57 -0.10
C ARG A 118 -16.72 15.15 -0.34
N GLY A 119 -16.96 13.85 -0.46
CA GLY A 119 -18.32 13.32 -0.45
C GLY A 119 -19.04 13.73 0.83
N SER A 120 -20.33 13.41 0.94
CA SER A 120 -21.10 13.55 2.18
C SER A 120 -20.58 12.63 3.32
N ASP A 121 -19.53 11.86 3.08
CA ASP A 121 -18.93 10.95 4.04
C ASP A 121 -18.36 11.73 5.24
N SER A 122 -19.20 11.81 6.27
CA SER A 122 -18.94 12.24 7.65
C SER A 122 -17.95 11.34 8.41
N ASP A 123 -17.30 10.44 7.69
CA ASP A 123 -16.87 9.14 8.21
C ASP A 123 -15.45 9.16 8.77
N LEU A 124 -14.68 10.21 8.50
CA LEU A 124 -13.41 10.44 9.16
C LEU A 124 -13.64 11.37 10.34
N THR A 125 -13.93 10.76 11.49
CA THR A 125 -13.71 11.42 12.78
C THR A 125 -12.21 11.76 12.84
N GLY A 126 -11.89 13.03 13.08
CA GLY A 126 -10.52 13.52 12.98
C GLY A 126 -9.59 12.69 13.87
N SER A 127 -8.67 11.95 13.25
CA SER A 127 -7.65 11.21 13.98
C SER A 127 -6.80 12.19 14.78
N CYS A 128 -6.57 11.91 16.07
CA CYS A 128 -5.67 12.72 16.89
C CYS A 128 -4.18 12.39 16.66
N LEU A 129 -3.89 11.33 15.90
CA LEU A 129 -2.53 10.93 15.57
C LEU A 129 -1.93 11.80 14.46
N PRO A 130 -0.62 12.09 14.51
CA PRO A 130 0.11 12.70 13.40
C PRO A 130 -0.13 11.95 12.09
N ALA A 131 -0.32 12.69 11.01
CA ALA A 131 -0.75 12.10 9.73
C ALA A 131 0.17 10.97 9.22
N PRO A 132 1.52 11.07 9.29
CA PRO A 132 2.38 9.98 8.85
C PRO A 132 2.18 8.69 9.65
N LEU A 133 2.12 8.80 10.99
CA LEU A 133 1.90 7.65 11.87
C LEU A 133 0.55 6.99 11.58
N ALA A 134 -0.51 7.81 11.56
CA ALA A 134 -1.86 7.33 11.28
C ALA A 134 -1.94 6.63 9.92
N TRP A 135 -1.25 7.16 8.90
CA TRP A 135 -1.19 6.56 7.57
C TRP A 135 -0.52 5.19 7.63
N TYR A 136 0.66 5.05 8.25
CA TYR A 136 1.32 3.73 8.37
C TYR A 136 0.48 2.71 9.13
N VAL A 137 -0.16 3.11 10.23
CA VAL A 137 -1.06 2.22 10.98
C VAL A 137 -2.23 1.77 10.10
N MET A 138 -2.85 2.70 9.36
CA MET A 138 -3.93 2.37 8.43
C MET A 138 -3.50 1.45 7.30
N GLN A 139 -2.32 1.66 6.71
CA GLN A 139 -1.76 0.80 5.67
C GLN A 139 -1.49 -0.61 6.19
N SER A 140 -0.95 -0.71 7.41
CA SER A 140 -0.71 -1.99 8.09
C SER A 140 -2.04 -2.72 8.36
N LEU A 141 -3.06 -2.02 8.85
CA LEU A 141 -4.40 -2.58 9.01
C LEU A 141 -5.05 -2.95 7.66
N ASP A 142 -4.79 -2.22 6.57
CA ASP A 142 -5.36 -2.48 5.23
C ASP A 142 -4.69 -3.68 4.53
N ALA A 143 -3.50 -4.06 4.97
CA ALA A 143 -2.80 -5.27 4.53
C ALA A 143 -3.29 -6.54 5.26
N MET A 144 -4.05 -6.40 6.35
CA MET A 144 -4.64 -7.54 7.06
C MET A 144 -5.85 -8.12 6.32
N ILE A 145 -6.07 -9.41 6.50
CA ILE A 145 -7.35 -10.00 6.10
C ILE A 145 -8.48 -9.36 6.93
N PRO A 146 -9.67 -9.10 6.36
CA PRO A 146 -10.76 -8.41 7.06
C PRO A 146 -11.18 -9.06 8.38
N MET A 147 -11.05 -10.38 8.51
CA MET A 147 -11.28 -11.13 9.75
C MET A 147 -10.29 -10.73 10.87
N ALA A 148 -8.98 -10.77 10.60
CA ALA A 148 -7.97 -10.35 11.58
C ALA A 148 -8.12 -8.88 11.96
N ARG A 149 -8.42 -8.02 10.96
CA ARG A 149 -8.64 -6.59 11.15
C ARG A 149 -9.81 -6.30 12.10
N ILE A 150 -11.00 -6.87 11.86
CA ILE A 150 -12.16 -6.60 12.72
C ILE A 150 -11.94 -7.15 14.14
N ALA A 151 -11.30 -8.31 14.30
CA ALA A 151 -10.93 -8.82 15.63
C ALA A 151 -10.04 -7.82 16.39
N LEU A 152 -9.01 -7.30 15.74
CA LEU A 152 -8.08 -6.34 16.34
C LEU A 152 -8.79 -5.02 16.70
N VAL A 153 -9.62 -4.48 15.81
CA VAL A 153 -10.36 -3.24 16.07
C VAL A 153 -11.33 -3.41 17.23
N LEU A 154 -12.11 -4.50 17.25
CA LEU A 154 -13.03 -4.77 18.35
C LEU A 154 -12.28 -4.97 19.68
N LEU A 155 -11.13 -5.65 19.66
CA LEU A 155 -10.31 -5.86 20.85
C LEU A 155 -9.72 -4.55 21.38
N GLU A 156 -9.00 -3.80 20.53
CA GLU A 156 -8.15 -2.68 20.98
C GLU A 156 -8.89 -1.34 20.99
N ALA A 157 -9.78 -1.09 20.03
CA ALA A 157 -10.52 0.19 19.94
C ALA A 157 -11.83 0.15 20.73
N GLU A 158 -12.52 -0.99 20.76
CA GLU A 158 -13.83 -1.15 21.41
C GLU A 158 -13.75 -1.94 22.74
N SER A 159 -12.54 -2.36 23.15
CA SER A 159 -12.31 -3.11 24.40
C SER A 159 -13.15 -4.39 24.53
N TYR A 160 -13.41 -5.09 23.42
CA TYR A 160 -14.14 -6.35 23.44
C TYR A 160 -13.36 -7.42 24.21
N SER A 161 -14.06 -8.18 25.05
CA SER A 161 -13.51 -9.40 25.63
C SER A 161 -13.41 -10.53 24.59
N GLU A 162 -12.58 -11.53 24.87
CA GLU A 162 -12.47 -12.76 24.05
C GLU A 162 -13.82 -13.48 23.88
N GLU A 163 -14.66 -13.47 24.93
CA GLU A 163 -16.01 -14.01 24.88
C GLU A 163 -16.93 -13.22 23.93
N GLN A 164 -16.84 -11.88 23.97
CA GLN A 164 -17.60 -11.01 23.05
C GLN A 164 -17.15 -11.18 21.61
N LEU A 165 -15.85 -11.36 21.36
CA LEU A 165 -15.31 -11.68 20.03
C LEU A 165 -15.79 -13.06 19.55
N THR A 166 -15.71 -14.08 20.39
CA THR A 166 -16.21 -15.43 20.08
C THR A 166 -17.68 -15.38 19.68
N ARG A 167 -18.50 -14.66 20.48
CA ARG A 167 -19.92 -14.45 20.17
C ARG A 167 -20.12 -13.67 18.87
N PHE A 168 -19.34 -12.61 18.63
CA PHE A 168 -19.43 -11.81 17.41
C PHE A 168 -19.24 -12.65 16.14
N TYR A 169 -18.28 -13.58 16.16
CA TYR A 169 -18.02 -14.50 15.05
C TYR A 169 -19.06 -15.62 14.95
N TYR A 170 -19.48 -16.18 16.07
CA TYR A 170 -20.54 -17.20 16.11
C TYR A 170 -21.85 -16.70 15.50
N GLU A 171 -22.27 -15.48 15.86
CA GLU A 171 -23.46 -14.82 15.30
C GLU A 171 -23.37 -14.61 13.77
N ARG A 172 -22.16 -14.64 13.21
CA ARG A 172 -21.87 -14.52 11.77
C ARG A 172 -21.61 -15.88 11.10
N GLY A 173 -21.90 -16.98 11.80
CA GLY A 173 -21.73 -18.34 11.29
C GLY A 173 -20.27 -18.81 11.25
N LEU A 174 -19.38 -18.17 12.01
CA LEU A 174 -17.99 -18.61 12.18
C LEU A 174 -17.80 -19.16 13.60
N ASP A 175 -17.77 -20.48 13.70
CA ASP A 175 -17.54 -21.19 14.96
C ASP A 175 -16.03 -21.25 15.27
N LEU A 176 -15.51 -20.17 15.87
CA LEU A 176 -14.13 -20.07 16.31
C LEU A 176 -14.03 -20.39 17.79
N SER A 177 -13.11 -21.28 18.16
CA SER A 177 -12.82 -21.53 19.57
C SER A 177 -12.17 -20.30 20.21
N ALA A 178 -12.29 -20.18 21.54
CA ALA A 178 -11.63 -19.12 22.31
C ALA A 178 -10.11 -19.08 22.05
N GLU A 179 -9.46 -20.25 21.97
CA GLU A 179 -8.05 -20.37 21.60
C GLU A 179 -7.75 -19.83 20.19
N ALA A 180 -8.58 -20.14 19.20
CA ALA A 180 -8.44 -19.62 17.85
C ALA A 180 -8.61 -18.09 17.79
N ILE A 181 -9.51 -17.53 18.62
CA ILE A 181 -9.67 -16.07 18.75
C ILE A 181 -8.40 -15.44 19.36
N ARG A 182 -7.82 -16.03 20.41
CA ARG A 182 -6.56 -15.53 21.00
C ARG A 182 -5.41 -15.56 20.01
N GLU A 183 -5.29 -16.64 19.25
CA GLU A 183 -4.26 -16.75 18.21
C GLU A 183 -4.48 -15.71 17.10
N LEU A 184 -5.72 -15.56 16.62
CA LEU A 184 -6.10 -14.55 15.63
C LEU A 184 -5.76 -13.12 16.10
N CYS A 185 -6.10 -12.78 17.34
CA CYS A 185 -5.79 -11.47 17.91
C CYS A 185 -4.28 -11.24 18.05
N ARG A 186 -3.54 -12.23 18.55
CA ARG A 186 -2.07 -12.15 18.68
C ARG A 186 -1.39 -11.97 17.33
N ASP A 187 -1.83 -12.73 16.33
CA ASP A 187 -1.30 -12.65 14.98
C ASP A 187 -1.65 -11.31 14.33
N ALA A 188 -2.86 -10.79 14.55
CA ALA A 188 -3.26 -9.47 14.07
C ALA A 188 -2.44 -8.34 14.71
N GLN A 189 -2.21 -8.39 16.03
CA GLN A 189 -1.35 -7.44 16.74
C GLN A 189 0.09 -7.48 16.19
N LYS A 190 0.65 -8.69 16.04
CA LYS A 190 1.99 -8.88 15.47
C LYS A 190 2.05 -8.36 14.03
N GLN A 191 1.06 -8.66 13.20
CA GLN A 191 0.97 -8.16 11.83
C GLN A 191 0.90 -6.63 11.81
N LEU A 192 0.17 -6.01 12.74
CA LEU A 192 0.10 -4.55 12.84
C LEU A 192 1.49 -3.95 13.03
N ILE A 193 2.17 -4.42 14.07
CA ILE A 193 3.47 -3.89 14.51
C ILE A 193 4.51 -4.11 13.42
N THR A 194 4.54 -5.32 12.84
CA THR A 194 5.51 -5.67 11.78
C THR A 194 5.25 -4.96 10.46
N GLY A 195 4.01 -4.53 10.19
CA GLY A 195 3.66 -3.75 9.00
C GLY A 195 4.02 -2.27 9.09
N ILE A 196 4.29 -1.73 10.29
CA ILE A 196 4.72 -0.34 10.48
C ILE A 196 6.25 -0.29 10.35
N PRO A 197 6.82 0.64 9.56
CA PRO A 197 8.26 0.78 9.47
C PRO A 197 8.92 1.02 10.83
N ALA A 198 10.00 0.30 11.12
CA ALA A 198 10.72 0.41 12.38
C ALA A 198 11.18 1.86 12.66
N THR A 199 11.55 2.60 11.62
CA THR A 199 11.90 4.02 11.75
C THR A 199 10.72 4.90 12.15
N ALA A 200 9.49 4.60 11.69
CA ALA A 200 8.30 5.29 12.17
C ALA A 200 8.07 5.01 13.67
N LEU A 201 8.20 3.75 14.09
CA LEU A 201 8.05 3.38 15.51
C LEU A 201 9.02 4.16 16.39
N VAL A 202 10.30 4.20 16.00
CA VAL A 202 11.33 4.96 16.75
C VAL A 202 11.04 6.46 16.76
N LEU A 203 10.62 7.05 15.62
CA LEU A 203 10.34 8.49 15.52
C LEU A 203 9.17 8.94 16.40
N PHE A 204 8.11 8.13 16.52
CA PHE A 204 6.91 8.51 17.26
C PHE A 204 6.89 8.00 18.71
N PHE A 205 7.54 6.88 19.01
CA PHE A 205 7.52 6.25 20.33
C PHE A 205 8.89 6.23 21.01
N GLY A 206 9.94 6.75 20.39
CA GLY A 206 11.28 6.88 20.97
C GLY A 206 12.10 5.58 21.02
N SER A 207 11.45 4.43 21.21
CA SER A 207 12.12 3.12 21.16
C SER A 207 11.28 2.07 20.43
N ALA A 208 11.96 1.08 19.83
CA ALA A 208 11.30 -0.07 19.23
C ALA A 208 10.73 -1.05 20.30
N GLU A 209 11.19 -0.94 21.55
CA GLU A 209 10.75 -1.78 22.67
C GLU A 209 9.35 -1.41 23.16
N GLU A 210 8.89 -0.18 22.88
CA GLU A 210 7.50 0.24 23.03
C GLU A 210 6.58 -0.32 21.92
N ALA A 211 6.78 -1.60 21.58
CA ALA A 211 6.06 -2.29 20.51
C ALA A 211 4.54 -2.33 20.72
N ALA A 212 4.05 -2.13 21.94
CA ALA A 212 2.62 -2.04 22.24
C ALA A 212 2.02 -0.65 21.96
N ALA A 213 2.84 0.41 21.82
CA ALA A 213 2.36 1.77 21.65
C ALA A 213 1.50 1.99 20.38
N PRO A 214 1.75 1.34 19.23
CA PRO A 214 0.86 1.40 18.07
C PRO A 214 -0.55 0.86 18.35
N LEU A 215 -0.70 -0.12 19.25
CA LEU A 215 -2.01 -0.68 19.61
C LEU A 215 -2.82 0.34 20.41
N ALA A 216 -2.18 1.04 21.35
CA ALA A 216 -2.80 2.11 22.13
C ALA A 216 -3.24 3.32 21.28
N ALA A 217 -2.73 3.43 20.04
CA ALA A 217 -3.09 4.46 19.08
C ALA A 217 -4.38 4.14 18.29
N LEU A 218 -4.80 2.87 18.23
CA LEU A 218 -5.97 2.44 17.44
C LEU A 218 -7.29 3.15 17.78
N PRO A 219 -7.65 3.39 19.06
CA PRO A 219 -8.86 4.13 19.40
C PRO A 219 -8.90 5.54 18.79
N GLN A 220 -7.73 6.12 18.53
CA GLN A 220 -7.59 7.50 18.07
C GLN A 220 -7.68 7.65 16.55
N LEU A 221 -7.66 6.54 15.81
CA LEU A 221 -7.84 6.55 14.35
C LEU A 221 -9.30 6.78 13.95
N GLY A 222 -10.24 6.75 14.90
CA GLY A 222 -11.65 6.92 14.59
C GLY A 222 -12.23 5.76 13.79
N LEU A 223 -11.68 4.55 13.96
CA LEU A 223 -12.13 3.35 13.24
C LEU A 223 -13.58 3.05 13.61
N SER A 224 -14.48 3.14 12.63
CA SER A 224 -15.90 2.87 12.86
C SER A 224 -16.16 1.36 12.88
N ARG A 225 -16.62 0.86 14.03
CA ARG A 225 -17.11 -0.53 14.16
C ARG A 225 -18.08 -0.91 13.03
N ILE A 226 -18.97 -0.01 12.64
CA ILE A 226 -19.97 -0.25 11.59
C ILE A 226 -19.27 -0.48 10.24
N GLN A 227 -18.29 0.35 9.89
CA GLN A 227 -17.55 0.22 8.63
C GLN A 227 -16.71 -1.06 8.60
N GLU A 228 -16.01 -1.36 9.70
CA GLU A 228 -15.19 -2.57 9.78
C GLU A 228 -16.05 -3.84 9.72
N THR A 229 -17.23 -3.81 10.35
CA THR A 229 -18.22 -4.89 10.24
C THR A 229 -18.68 -5.08 8.80
N ARG A 230 -19.01 -3.99 8.08
CA ARG A 230 -19.39 -4.06 6.65
C ARG A 230 -18.25 -4.59 5.78
N ARG A 231 -17.01 -4.19 6.06
CA ARG A 231 -15.81 -4.68 5.35
C ARG A 231 -15.65 -6.18 5.54
N PHE A 232 -15.82 -6.67 6.78
CA PHE A 232 -15.81 -8.09 7.11
C PHE A 232 -16.93 -8.86 6.39
N GLU A 233 -18.18 -8.38 6.43
CA GLU A 233 -19.34 -9.04 5.80
C GLU A 233 -19.20 -9.13 4.27
N ARG A 234 -18.66 -8.07 3.65
CA ARG A 234 -18.36 -8.07 2.21
C ARG A 234 -17.32 -9.13 1.87
N TRP A 235 -16.26 -9.23 2.67
CA TRP A 235 -15.24 -10.25 2.49
C TRP A 235 -15.80 -11.67 2.67
N GLN A 236 -16.64 -11.89 3.68
CA GLN A 236 -17.30 -13.18 3.90
C GLN A 236 -18.16 -13.57 2.70
N THR A 237 -18.94 -12.63 2.16
CA THR A 237 -19.75 -12.84 0.95
C THR A 237 -18.90 -13.25 -0.26
N LEU A 238 -17.76 -12.58 -0.46
CA LEU A 238 -16.82 -12.93 -1.53
C LEU A 238 -16.20 -14.33 -1.33
N GLN A 239 -15.85 -14.69 -0.09
CA GLN A 239 -15.33 -16.02 0.22
C GLN A 239 -16.37 -17.12 -0.02
N THR A 240 -17.64 -16.88 0.31
CA THR A 240 -18.71 -17.85 0.05
C THR A 240 -18.96 -18.03 -1.45
N ALA A 241 -18.98 -16.93 -2.21
CA ALA A 241 -19.12 -16.99 -3.67
C ALA A 241 -17.96 -17.75 -4.31
N TYR A 242 -16.73 -17.46 -3.91
CA TYR A 242 -15.55 -18.17 -4.39
C TYR A 242 -15.58 -19.68 -4.10
N ARG A 243 -16.02 -20.08 -2.90
CA ARG A 243 -16.18 -21.51 -2.55
C ARG A 243 -17.27 -22.20 -3.39
N GLN A 244 -18.36 -21.51 -3.69
CA GLN A 244 -19.42 -22.02 -4.56
C GLN A 244 -18.91 -22.22 -5.98
N GLU A 245 -18.21 -21.23 -6.55
CA GLU A 245 -17.58 -21.35 -7.86
C GLU A 245 -16.57 -22.50 -7.92
N LEU A 246 -15.79 -22.71 -6.85
CA LEU A 246 -14.85 -23.84 -6.78
C LEU A 246 -15.58 -25.20 -6.71
N ALA A 247 -16.73 -25.26 -6.05
CA ALA A 247 -17.55 -26.46 -5.98
C ALA A 247 -18.21 -26.79 -7.33
N GLU A 248 -18.64 -25.77 -8.08
CA GLU A 248 -19.22 -25.93 -9.43
C GLU A 248 -18.18 -26.26 -10.50
N THR A 249 -16.98 -25.70 -10.38
CA THR A 249 -15.88 -25.91 -11.36
C THR A 249 -15.09 -27.18 -11.11
N LYS A 250 -15.16 -27.78 -9.92
CA LYS A 250 -14.59 -29.11 -9.67
C LYS A 250 -15.34 -30.08 -10.59
N PRO A 251 -14.72 -30.58 -11.69
CA PRO A 251 -15.42 -31.45 -12.62
C PRO A 251 -15.97 -32.60 -11.80
N ALA A 252 -17.26 -32.91 -11.98
CA ALA A 252 -17.87 -34.09 -11.41
C ALA A 252 -16.89 -35.23 -11.68
N VAL A 253 -16.23 -35.72 -10.63
CA VAL A 253 -15.31 -36.83 -10.74
C VAL A 253 -16.16 -37.93 -11.35
N LEU A 254 -15.99 -38.16 -12.66
CA LEU A 254 -16.65 -39.24 -13.35
C LEU A 254 -16.31 -40.48 -12.52
N PRO A 255 -17.31 -41.24 -12.04
CA PRO A 255 -17.07 -42.37 -11.16
C PRO A 255 -15.96 -43.23 -11.76
N GLU A 256 -14.88 -43.39 -11.00
CA GLU A 256 -13.65 -44.09 -11.37
C GLU A 256 -13.89 -45.55 -11.81
N GLU A 257 -15.10 -46.07 -11.63
CA GLU A 257 -15.53 -47.41 -12.03
C GLU A 257 -15.52 -47.69 -13.54
N GLN A 258 -15.37 -46.68 -14.42
CA GLN A 258 -15.25 -46.93 -15.87
C GLN A 258 -13.87 -46.71 -16.48
N LEU A 259 -12.86 -46.26 -15.70
CA LEU A 259 -11.52 -46.00 -16.23
C LEU A 259 -10.47 -47.07 -15.87
N TYR A 260 -10.90 -48.27 -15.45
CA TYR A 260 -10.04 -49.45 -15.26
C TYR A 260 -10.58 -50.71 -15.95
N LYS A 261 -11.13 -50.58 -17.16
CA LYS A 261 -11.17 -51.67 -18.13
C LYS A 261 -10.33 -51.31 -19.36
N SER A 262 -9.08 -50.92 -19.11
CA SER A 262 -8.07 -51.00 -20.17
C SER A 262 -7.67 -52.47 -20.30
N PRO A 263 -7.80 -53.10 -21.48
CA PRO A 263 -7.43 -54.49 -21.67
C PRO A 263 -5.94 -54.66 -21.34
N VAL A 264 -5.66 -55.66 -20.49
CA VAL A 264 -4.32 -56.10 -20.12
C VAL A 264 -3.50 -56.28 -21.39
N ALA A 265 -2.61 -55.33 -21.68
CA ALA A 265 -1.56 -55.50 -22.66
C ALA A 265 -0.54 -56.50 -22.09
N PRO A 266 -0.09 -57.49 -22.88
CA PRO A 266 0.81 -58.53 -22.40
C PRO A 266 2.13 -57.93 -21.92
N GLU A 267 2.47 -58.33 -20.70
CA GLU A 267 3.77 -58.34 -20.03
C GLU A 267 4.97 -58.00 -20.93
N ALA A 268 5.32 -56.72 -21.00
CA ALA A 268 6.59 -56.26 -21.54
C ALA A 268 7.68 -56.36 -20.47
N ALA A 269 8.81 -56.93 -20.87
CA ALA A 269 9.99 -57.27 -20.09
C ALA A 269 10.47 -56.19 -19.09
N PRO A 270 11.16 -56.60 -18.00
CA PRO A 270 11.64 -55.70 -16.96
C PRO A 270 12.58 -54.63 -17.51
N VAL A 271 12.14 -53.38 -17.47
CA VAL A 271 12.97 -52.20 -17.75
C VAL A 271 14.01 -52.05 -16.63
N PRO A 272 15.31 -51.96 -16.95
CA PRO A 272 16.35 -51.81 -15.94
C PRO A 272 16.21 -50.46 -15.24
N ARG A 273 16.04 -50.48 -13.91
CA ARG A 273 16.09 -49.31 -13.03
C ARG A 273 17.47 -48.65 -13.15
N GLN A 274 17.59 -47.65 -14.00
CA GLN A 274 18.79 -46.84 -14.12
C GLN A 274 19.00 -46.01 -12.86
N ARG A 275 20.20 -46.17 -12.29
CA ARG A 275 20.74 -45.52 -11.10
C ARG A 275 20.90 -44.00 -11.31
N LEU A 276 19.88 -43.20 -11.01
CA LEU A 276 19.98 -41.72 -10.97
C LEU A 276 20.19 -41.15 -9.57
N GLN A 277 20.20 -41.98 -8.51
CA GLN A 277 20.36 -41.51 -7.13
C GLN A 277 21.73 -40.92 -6.74
N PRO A 278 22.90 -41.30 -7.30
CA PRO A 278 24.16 -40.74 -6.82
C PRO A 278 24.42 -39.30 -7.29
N LEU A 279 23.80 -38.86 -8.39
CA LEU A 279 23.99 -37.50 -8.91
C LEU A 279 23.23 -36.44 -8.11
N LEU A 280 22.05 -36.78 -7.58
CA LEU A 280 21.28 -35.83 -6.76
C LEU A 280 21.98 -35.48 -5.44
N GLY A 281 22.70 -36.46 -4.86
CA GLY A 281 23.49 -36.24 -3.64
C GLY A 281 24.66 -35.27 -3.85
N LEU A 282 25.36 -35.36 -4.99
CA LEU A 282 26.47 -34.45 -5.31
C LEU A 282 26.01 -33.01 -5.55
N VAL A 283 24.85 -32.82 -6.17
CA VAL A 283 24.27 -31.49 -6.41
C VAL A 283 23.90 -30.81 -5.08
N LEU A 284 23.32 -31.55 -4.14
CA LEU A 284 22.96 -31.00 -2.82
C LEU A 284 24.20 -30.61 -1.98
N VAL A 285 25.28 -31.39 -2.05
CA VAL A 285 26.55 -31.06 -1.39
C VAL A 285 27.19 -29.80 -2.00
N ALA A 286 27.20 -29.69 -3.33
CA ALA A 286 27.73 -28.51 -4.01
C ALA A 286 26.96 -27.22 -3.65
N LEU A 287 25.62 -27.30 -3.54
CA LEU A 287 24.79 -26.17 -3.11
C LEU A 287 25.06 -25.78 -1.65
N GLY A 288 25.34 -26.75 -0.76
CA GLY A 288 25.73 -26.48 0.62
C GLY A 288 27.02 -25.68 0.76
N PHE A 289 28.06 -26.03 -0.01
CA PHE A 289 29.34 -25.29 0.01
C PHE A 289 29.22 -23.87 -0.56
N ALA A 290 28.40 -23.67 -1.59
CA ALA A 290 28.16 -22.34 -2.15
C ALA A 290 27.46 -21.41 -1.13
N GLY A 291 26.47 -21.93 -0.40
CA GLY A 291 25.79 -21.18 0.66
C GLY A 291 26.71 -20.77 1.80
N LEU A 292 27.59 -21.68 2.25
CA LEU A 292 28.54 -21.41 3.32
C LEU A 292 29.58 -20.35 2.91
N GLY A 293 30.06 -20.40 1.67
CA GLY A 293 31.00 -19.42 1.12
C GLY A 293 30.43 -18.00 1.07
N ALA A 294 29.16 -17.85 0.67
CA ALA A 294 28.49 -16.55 0.63
C ALA A 294 28.35 -15.93 2.04
N LEU A 295 28.06 -16.76 3.04
CA LEU A 295 27.92 -16.33 4.44
C LEU A 295 29.26 -15.85 5.03
N LEU A 296 30.35 -16.59 4.76
CA LEU A 296 31.69 -16.21 5.20
C LEU A 296 32.17 -14.93 4.50
N TYR A 297 31.87 -14.76 3.21
CA TYR A 297 32.19 -13.54 2.47
C TYR A 297 31.48 -12.31 3.05
N GLN A 298 30.21 -12.46 3.43
CA GLN A 298 29.42 -11.37 4.02
C GLN A 298 29.97 -10.92 5.39
N VAL A 299 30.37 -11.88 6.25
CA VAL A 299 30.99 -11.58 7.55
C VAL A 299 32.33 -10.88 7.37
N TRP A 300 33.17 -11.36 6.45
CA TRP A 300 34.46 -10.73 6.15
C TRP A 300 34.29 -9.31 5.61
N TRP A 301 33.34 -9.08 4.69
CA TRP A 301 33.05 -7.77 4.13
C TRP A 301 32.61 -6.73 5.18
N GLN A 302 31.84 -7.16 6.18
CA GLN A 302 31.44 -6.28 7.28
C GLN A 302 32.61 -5.93 8.21
N ALA A 303 33.54 -6.87 8.43
CA ALA A 303 34.71 -6.63 9.27
C ALA A 303 35.71 -5.64 8.64
N THR A 304 35.85 -5.63 7.31
CA THR A 304 36.87 -4.81 6.63
C THR A 304 36.40 -3.40 6.26
N ASN A 305 35.09 -3.18 6.13
CA ASN A 305 34.56 -1.93 5.55
C ASN A 305 33.87 -0.99 6.55
N HIS A 306 33.96 -1.24 7.86
CA HIS A 306 33.54 -0.24 8.85
C HIS A 306 34.71 0.71 9.16
N PRO A 307 34.70 1.95 8.69
CA PRO A 307 35.70 2.94 9.09
C PRO A 307 35.54 3.24 10.58
N GLN A 308 36.64 3.08 11.34
CA GLN A 308 36.72 3.51 12.72
C GLN A 308 36.45 5.02 12.80
N SER A 309 35.42 5.41 13.54
CA SER A 309 35.08 6.81 13.80
C SER A 309 36.23 7.46 14.58
N PRO A 310 36.67 8.67 14.22
CA PRO A 310 37.71 9.37 14.98
C PRO A 310 37.19 9.77 16.37
N PRO A 311 38.08 9.90 17.37
CA PRO A 311 37.71 10.28 18.72
C PRO A 311 37.20 11.72 18.76
N VAL A 312 36.08 11.93 19.45
CA VAL A 312 35.42 13.22 19.66
C VAL A 312 36.20 14.02 20.71
N GLU A 313 36.86 15.08 20.29
CA GLU A 313 37.41 16.10 21.20
C GLU A 313 36.29 16.98 21.75
N THR A 314 36.22 17.07 23.08
CA THR A 314 35.25 17.89 23.81
C THR A 314 35.80 19.31 23.96
N SER A 315 35.33 20.24 23.12
CA SER A 315 35.63 21.66 23.25
C SER A 315 34.54 22.37 24.05
N VAL A 316 34.89 22.77 25.27
CA VAL A 316 34.17 23.72 26.12
C VAL A 316 34.42 25.13 25.60
N ALA A 317 33.37 25.97 25.51
CA ALA A 317 33.31 27.34 26.08
C ALA A 317 32.40 28.34 25.30
N SER A 318 31.62 29.06 26.12
CA SER A 318 31.28 30.50 26.04
C SER A 318 30.06 30.99 25.23
N GLU A 319 29.04 31.43 25.99
CA GLU A 319 28.14 32.54 25.67
C GLU A 319 28.92 33.86 25.47
N PRO A 320 28.35 34.89 24.81
CA PRO A 320 27.59 35.90 25.56
C PRO A 320 26.37 36.53 24.85
N MET A 321 25.56 37.17 25.70
CA MET A 321 24.42 38.07 25.46
C MET A 321 24.68 39.27 24.52
N LEU A 322 23.62 39.75 23.85
CA LEU A 322 23.06 41.13 23.76
C LEU A 322 22.20 41.22 22.47
N GLU A 323 20.88 41.42 22.54
CA GLU A 323 20.17 42.70 22.73
C GLU A 323 20.39 43.73 21.61
N THR A 324 19.40 43.91 20.73
CA THR A 324 18.70 45.19 20.41
C THR A 324 17.84 45.07 19.14
N ASP A 325 16.54 45.36 19.26
CA ASP A 325 15.68 45.87 18.17
C ASP A 325 16.06 47.34 17.89
N PRO A 326 15.83 47.86 16.66
CA PRO A 326 14.65 48.74 16.51
C PRO A 326 14.01 48.81 15.10
N VAL A 327 12.67 49.00 15.12
CA VAL A 327 11.89 50.05 14.43
C VAL A 327 11.86 50.12 12.88
N LEU A 328 10.67 49.74 12.35
CA LEU A 328 9.71 50.54 11.55
C LEU A 328 10.22 51.55 10.49
N ALA A 329 9.86 51.34 9.21
CA ALA A 329 9.06 52.29 8.39
C ALA A 329 8.74 51.76 6.96
N PRO A 330 7.64 52.23 6.31
CA PRO A 330 7.05 51.65 5.10
C PRO A 330 7.19 52.52 3.82
N ALA A 331 7.08 51.91 2.63
CA ALA A 331 6.73 52.57 1.36
C ALA A 331 6.31 51.49 0.33
N ALA A 332 5.03 51.38 -0.06
CA ALA A 332 4.33 52.11 -1.14
C ALA A 332 4.35 51.36 -2.51
N PRO A 333 3.33 51.54 -3.38
CA PRO A 333 2.75 50.46 -4.17
C PRO A 333 3.17 50.43 -5.65
N ILE A 334 3.10 49.25 -6.27
CA ILE A 334 3.31 49.01 -7.71
C ILE A 334 1.94 49.01 -8.43
N PRO A 335 1.74 49.77 -9.52
CA PRO A 335 0.52 49.73 -10.32
C PRO A 335 0.52 48.60 -11.38
N PRO A 336 -0.67 48.20 -11.86
CA PRO A 336 -0.84 47.03 -12.74
C PRO A 336 -0.67 47.40 -14.22
N LYS A 337 -0.18 46.46 -15.04
CA LYS A 337 -0.18 46.58 -16.51
C LYS A 337 -0.77 45.34 -17.17
N THR A 338 -2.04 45.47 -17.52
CA THR A 338 -2.72 45.10 -18.77
C THR A 338 -2.12 44.00 -19.66
N ALA A 339 -2.92 42.94 -19.86
CA ALA A 339 -2.93 42.07 -21.05
C ALA A 339 -3.36 42.84 -22.32
N PRO A 340 -3.09 42.32 -23.53
CA PRO A 340 -4.22 41.73 -24.28
C PRO A 340 -3.90 40.57 -25.26
N ALA A 341 -4.98 39.90 -25.65
CA ALA A 341 -5.30 39.21 -26.92
C ALA A 341 -4.51 37.95 -27.30
N GLU A 342 -5.13 36.76 -27.36
CA GLU A 342 -6.09 36.27 -28.37
C GLU A 342 -5.54 36.30 -29.81
N SER A 343 -5.16 35.11 -30.31
CA SER A 343 -5.15 34.81 -31.75
C SER A 343 -5.54 33.35 -32.00
N THR A 344 -6.82 33.23 -32.35
CA THR A 344 -7.46 32.38 -33.36
C THR A 344 -6.60 31.38 -34.15
N ILE A 345 -6.95 30.09 -33.94
CA ILE A 345 -7.27 29.04 -34.92
C ILE A 345 -6.72 29.20 -36.34
N SER A 346 -5.92 28.22 -36.78
CA SER A 346 -5.91 27.79 -38.18
C SER A 346 -5.86 26.26 -38.29
N GLN A 347 -6.87 25.72 -38.96
CA GLN A 347 -7.02 24.31 -39.33
C GLN A 347 -6.12 23.99 -40.53
N GLY A 348 -5.40 22.87 -40.47
CA GLY A 348 -4.67 22.29 -41.59
C GLY A 348 -4.91 20.78 -41.66
N SER A 349 -5.68 20.37 -42.65
CA SER A 349 -6.04 19.00 -43.00
C SER A 349 -4.91 18.31 -43.77
N ALA A 350 -4.66 17.02 -43.48
CA ALA A 350 -4.53 15.92 -44.45
C ALA A 350 -3.83 14.69 -43.83
N ALA A 351 -4.45 13.52 -43.99
CA ALA A 351 -3.88 12.20 -43.71
C ALA A 351 -2.86 11.79 -44.79
N PRO A 352 -2.09 10.71 -44.58
CA PRO A 352 -2.52 9.48 -45.23
C PRO A 352 -2.40 8.19 -44.39
N VAL A 353 -3.15 7.22 -44.88
CA VAL A 353 -3.34 5.83 -44.48
C VAL A 353 -2.04 5.03 -44.56
N ALA A 354 -1.77 4.19 -43.55
CA ALA A 354 -0.80 3.10 -43.64
C ALA A 354 -1.43 1.79 -43.14
N GLN A 355 -1.39 0.77 -44.01
CA GLN A 355 -1.90 -0.58 -43.79
C GLN A 355 -0.92 -1.44 -43.01
N GLY A 356 -1.48 -2.27 -42.11
CA GLY A 356 -1.16 -3.69 -41.90
C GLY A 356 0.24 -4.08 -41.42
N ARG A 357 0.34 -4.55 -40.17
CA ARG A 357 1.27 -5.62 -39.78
C ARG A 357 0.63 -6.58 -38.77
N SER A 358 0.84 -7.86 -39.02
CA SER A 358 0.34 -9.01 -38.28
C SER A 358 0.84 -9.08 -36.84
N SER A 359 -0.05 -9.47 -35.93
CA SER A 359 0.23 -9.73 -34.52
C SER A 359 0.96 -11.07 -34.36
N THR A 360 2.12 -11.00 -33.71
CA THR A 360 2.84 -12.17 -33.17
C THR A 360 2.56 -12.20 -31.68
N SER A 361 2.05 -13.31 -31.14
CA SER A 361 1.80 -13.47 -29.71
C SER A 361 3.13 -13.49 -28.96
N LEU A 362 3.37 -12.52 -28.07
CA LEU A 362 4.56 -12.48 -27.21
C LEU A 362 4.24 -13.03 -25.81
N PRO A 363 5.17 -13.81 -25.21
CA PRO A 363 5.03 -14.29 -23.85
C PRO A 363 5.35 -13.16 -22.84
N PHE A 364 4.47 -13.02 -21.85
CA PHE A 364 4.60 -12.09 -20.74
C PHE A 364 5.78 -12.50 -19.84
N VAL A 365 6.78 -11.62 -19.67
CA VAL A 365 7.84 -11.78 -18.68
C VAL A 365 7.38 -11.11 -17.39
N ALA A 366 7.05 -11.93 -16.39
CA ALA A 366 6.74 -11.50 -15.03
C ALA A 366 8.00 -10.89 -14.38
N GLY A 367 8.05 -9.56 -14.33
CA GLY A 367 9.15 -8.80 -13.75
C GLY A 367 8.64 -7.61 -12.97
N ASP A 368 7.90 -7.88 -11.90
CA ASP A 368 7.88 -7.11 -10.64
C ASP A 368 6.86 -7.77 -9.71
N ARG A 369 7.13 -7.76 -8.41
CA ARG A 369 6.32 -8.47 -7.40
C ARG A 369 4.84 -8.11 -7.56
N PRO A 370 3.91 -9.09 -7.54
CA PRO A 370 2.50 -8.81 -7.69
C PRO A 370 2.05 -7.89 -6.54
N ASN A 371 1.38 -6.80 -6.91
CA ASN A 371 0.67 -5.95 -5.98
C ASN A 371 -0.30 -6.85 -5.17
N PRO A 372 -0.33 -6.81 -3.83
CA PRO A 372 -1.23 -7.64 -3.02
C PRO A 372 -2.74 -7.42 -3.29
N TYR A 373 -3.09 -6.46 -4.15
CA TYR A 373 -4.44 -6.24 -4.68
C TYR A 373 -4.64 -6.72 -6.15
N SER A 374 -3.80 -7.60 -6.69
CA SER A 374 -3.85 -8.00 -8.12
C SER A 374 -4.97 -8.99 -8.51
N HIS A 375 -6.10 -8.99 -7.80
CA HIS A 375 -7.28 -9.76 -8.22
C HIS A 375 -8.00 -9.19 -9.45
N TYR A 376 -7.54 -8.04 -9.97
CA TYR A 376 -8.13 -7.42 -11.14
C TYR A 376 -7.58 -8.00 -12.44
N ILE A 377 -8.51 -8.32 -13.34
CA ILE A 377 -8.23 -8.66 -14.73
C ILE A 377 -8.43 -7.40 -15.54
N TYR A 378 -7.38 -6.99 -16.24
CA TYR A 378 -7.37 -5.80 -17.08
C TYR A 378 -7.74 -6.19 -18.50
N VAL A 379 -8.54 -5.35 -19.14
CA VAL A 379 -8.76 -5.44 -20.59
C VAL A 379 -7.96 -4.33 -21.25
N VAL A 380 -6.98 -4.69 -22.06
CA VAL A 380 -6.06 -3.74 -22.71
C VAL A 380 -6.21 -3.83 -24.23
N VAL A 381 -6.05 -2.68 -24.90
CA VAL A 381 -6.05 -2.56 -26.37
C VAL A 381 -4.70 -1.98 -26.78
N ALA A 382 -3.98 -2.64 -27.69
CA ALA A 382 -2.73 -2.11 -28.25
C ALA A 382 -2.97 -0.75 -28.92
N ASP A 383 -1.99 0.17 -28.84
CA ASP A 383 -2.12 1.59 -29.23
C ASP A 383 -3.07 1.81 -30.43
N PRO A 384 -4.33 2.20 -30.18
CA PRO A 384 -5.31 2.29 -31.24
C PRO A 384 -5.14 3.62 -32.01
N GLY A 385 -4.27 4.52 -31.55
CA GLY A 385 -4.12 5.86 -32.06
C GLY A 385 -5.16 6.85 -31.50
N ARG A 386 -4.86 8.15 -31.62
CA ARG A 386 -5.67 9.24 -31.02
C ARG A 386 -7.14 9.26 -31.45
N GLN A 387 -7.43 8.98 -32.71
CA GLN A 387 -8.81 8.99 -33.23
C GLN A 387 -9.66 7.87 -32.61
N ASN A 388 -9.04 6.71 -32.38
CA ASN A 388 -9.72 5.56 -31.83
C ASN A 388 -9.82 5.61 -30.29
N LEU A 389 -8.93 6.33 -29.61
CA LEU A 389 -9.07 6.59 -28.17
C LEU A 389 -10.40 7.29 -27.87
N ALA A 390 -10.78 8.29 -28.66
CA ALA A 390 -12.05 8.99 -28.47
C ALA A 390 -13.26 8.04 -28.64
N LYS A 391 -13.15 7.04 -29.54
CA LYS A 391 -14.17 6.00 -29.70
C LYS A 391 -14.19 5.04 -28.52
N LEU A 392 -13.03 4.66 -27.97
CA LEU A 392 -12.93 3.85 -26.75
C LEU A 392 -13.50 4.58 -25.53
N GLN A 393 -13.23 5.88 -25.38
CA GLN A 393 -13.75 6.70 -24.29
C GLN A 393 -15.27 6.89 -24.35
N ARG A 394 -15.89 6.76 -25.54
CA ARG A 394 -17.36 6.73 -25.66
C ARG A 394 -17.96 5.40 -25.16
N LEU A 395 -17.24 4.29 -25.31
CA LEU A 395 -17.66 2.98 -24.83
C LEU A 395 -17.42 2.85 -23.32
N GLN A 396 -16.29 3.37 -22.83
CA GLN A 396 -15.94 3.38 -21.42
C GLN A 396 -15.20 4.67 -21.10
N ARG A 397 -15.85 5.57 -20.35
CA ARG A 397 -15.34 6.92 -20.04
C ARG A 397 -13.96 6.90 -19.38
N ASP A 398 -13.67 5.84 -18.64
CA ASP A 398 -12.43 5.67 -17.88
C ASP A 398 -11.32 4.97 -18.68
N ALA A 399 -11.44 4.88 -20.02
CA ALA A 399 -10.37 4.35 -20.85
C ALA A 399 -9.18 5.33 -20.90
N PHE A 400 -7.98 4.88 -20.50
CA PHE A 400 -6.77 5.71 -20.46
C PHE A 400 -5.53 5.00 -20.99
N TYR A 401 -4.54 5.77 -21.45
CA TYR A 401 -3.26 5.23 -21.91
C TYR A 401 -2.39 4.74 -20.76
N ARG A 402 -1.79 3.58 -20.93
CA ARG A 402 -0.81 2.96 -20.04
C ARG A 402 0.36 2.44 -20.87
N VAL A 403 1.58 2.69 -20.40
CA VAL A 403 2.78 2.13 -21.02
C VAL A 403 3.07 0.80 -20.34
N ILE A 404 3.16 -0.29 -21.11
CA ILE A 404 3.50 -1.64 -20.62
C ILE A 404 4.69 -2.12 -21.45
N ALA A 405 5.81 -2.43 -20.78
CA ALA A 405 7.05 -2.84 -21.44
C ALA A 405 7.55 -1.88 -22.54
N GLY A 406 7.31 -0.58 -22.39
CA GLY A 406 7.71 0.45 -23.36
C GLY A 406 6.75 0.64 -24.54
N GLU A 407 5.69 -0.17 -24.63
CA GLU A 407 4.64 -0.03 -25.63
C GLU A 407 3.40 0.67 -25.05
N ASN A 408 2.72 1.46 -25.88
CA ASN A 408 1.49 2.14 -25.48
C ASN A 408 0.30 1.19 -25.61
N TYR A 409 -0.46 1.06 -24.52
CA TYR A 409 -1.74 0.37 -24.48
C TYR A 409 -2.81 1.35 -23.99
N VAL A 410 -4.07 1.09 -24.34
CA VAL A 410 -5.22 1.71 -23.69
C VAL A 410 -5.82 0.68 -22.75
N GLN A 411 -5.79 0.98 -21.45
CA GLN A 411 -6.52 0.19 -20.47
C GLN A 411 -7.99 0.57 -20.57
N PHE A 412 -8.81 -0.38 -21.01
CA PHE A 412 -10.25 -0.19 -21.17
C PHE A 412 -10.96 -0.24 -19.82
N GLY A 413 -10.56 -1.16 -18.94
CA GLY A 413 -11.11 -1.31 -17.60
C GLY A 413 -10.35 -2.33 -16.75
N ALA A 414 -10.63 -2.33 -15.45
CA ALA A 414 -10.17 -3.32 -14.48
C ALA A 414 -11.38 -4.02 -13.86
N TYR A 415 -11.41 -5.36 -13.91
CA TYR A 415 -12.58 -6.15 -13.54
C TYR A 415 -12.22 -7.15 -12.45
N GLY A 416 -13.13 -7.34 -11.49
CA GLY A 416 -12.90 -8.25 -10.37
C GLY A 416 -13.02 -9.73 -10.74
N THR A 417 -13.65 -10.06 -11.88
CA THR A 417 -13.84 -11.45 -12.33
C THR A 417 -13.52 -11.62 -13.82
N ILE A 418 -13.18 -12.86 -14.21
CA ILE A 418 -12.83 -13.17 -15.61
C ILE A 418 -14.02 -13.02 -16.55
N GLN A 419 -15.22 -13.32 -16.08
CA GLN A 419 -16.46 -13.21 -16.86
C GLN A 419 -16.77 -11.75 -17.20
N GLN A 420 -16.61 -10.83 -16.22
CA GLN A 420 -16.76 -9.39 -16.45
C GLN A 420 -15.73 -8.88 -17.46
N ALA A 421 -14.48 -9.32 -17.33
CA ALA A 421 -13.42 -8.95 -18.26
C ALA A 421 -13.68 -9.50 -19.68
N GLN A 422 -14.15 -10.74 -19.80
CA GLN A 422 -14.52 -11.35 -21.08
C GLN A 422 -15.72 -10.65 -21.73
N TYR A 423 -16.71 -10.24 -20.95
CA TYR A 423 -17.84 -9.45 -21.44
C TYR A 423 -17.39 -8.07 -21.95
N ALA A 424 -16.53 -7.36 -21.20
CA ALA A 424 -15.97 -6.10 -21.67
C ALA A 424 -15.11 -6.28 -22.93
N LEU A 425 -14.34 -7.37 -23.00
CA LEU A 425 -13.56 -7.72 -24.18
C LEU A 425 -14.44 -8.03 -25.41
N SER A 426 -15.59 -8.67 -25.23
CA SER A 426 -16.52 -8.92 -26.33
C SER A 426 -17.17 -7.63 -26.84
N GLN A 427 -17.52 -6.70 -25.95
CA GLN A 427 -17.98 -5.36 -26.32
C GLN A 427 -16.93 -4.59 -27.14
N LEU A 428 -15.66 -4.67 -26.74
CA LEU A 428 -14.55 -4.10 -27.51
C LEU A 428 -14.41 -4.71 -28.90
N LYS A 429 -14.47 -6.05 -29.01
CA LYS A 429 -14.41 -6.76 -30.29
C LYS A 429 -15.56 -6.38 -31.21
N ASN A 430 -16.77 -6.26 -30.66
CA ASN A 430 -17.95 -5.80 -31.41
C ASN A 430 -17.80 -4.36 -31.90
N ALA A 431 -17.05 -3.52 -31.18
CA ALA A 431 -16.73 -2.16 -31.59
C ALA A 431 -15.56 -2.05 -32.61
N GLY A 432 -14.98 -3.19 -33.00
CA GLY A 432 -13.88 -3.27 -33.97
C GLY A 432 -12.49 -3.14 -33.37
N PHE A 433 -12.32 -3.36 -32.06
CA PHE A 433 -11.03 -3.31 -31.38
C PHE A 433 -10.49 -4.70 -31.06
N ASN A 434 -9.19 -4.89 -31.26
CA ASN A 434 -8.48 -6.07 -30.79
C ASN A 434 -7.97 -5.80 -29.36
N GLY A 435 -8.67 -6.36 -28.38
CA GLY A 435 -8.26 -6.33 -26.98
C GLY A 435 -7.70 -7.66 -26.51
N GLU A 436 -6.93 -7.62 -25.43
CA GLU A 436 -6.40 -8.78 -24.72
C GLU A 436 -6.68 -8.66 -23.22
N LEU A 437 -6.75 -9.81 -22.53
CA LEU A 437 -6.86 -9.86 -21.07
C LEU A 437 -5.46 -9.92 -20.48
N ALA A 438 -5.14 -8.98 -19.60
CA ALA A 438 -3.92 -9.00 -18.81
C ALA A 438 -4.28 -9.23 -17.33
N ARG A 439 -3.57 -10.15 -16.67
CA ARG A 439 -3.64 -10.32 -15.20
C ARG A 439 -2.47 -9.56 -14.58
N SER A 440 -2.74 -8.79 -13.51
CA SER A 440 -1.69 -8.10 -12.75
C SER A 440 -1.05 -8.99 -11.70
#